data_AF-C7Q4H5-F1
#
_entry.id   AF-C7Q4H5-F1
#
_cell.length_a   1.000
_cell.length_b   1.000
_cell.length_c   1.000
_cell.angle_alpha   90.00
_cell.angle_beta   90.00
_cell.angle_gamma   90.00
#
_symmetry.space_group_name_H-M   'P 1'
#
loop_
_entity.id
_entity.type
_entity.pdbx_description
1 polymer ?
#
loop_
_entity_poly.entity_id
_entity_poly.type
_entity_poly.pdbx_seq_one_letter_code
_entity_poly.pdbx_strand_id
1 'polypeptide(L)'
;MTATKPLAPHGTRARYRRGCRKECCLAADRRDRKRRKLYGSLKTQPDTIIPHLRELLDGGASVKSVAKAAGCDRTTVQRILNGTRKGVWQSTRDRILAAADAELTANIPALCATRQVRALIAAKHPLSAIIAASGLDRSLVSELANGRRNSIRASTAVAIRNVYGQLSDSVGASSRSANRATREGWAPPAAWDGIDMSDPKAFPDFTGHCGSTSGYWIHRSRGIPQCQPCRDAESEANAERRAKRAAGVRRVSA
;
A
#
# COMPACT_ATOMS: atom_id res chain seq x y z
N MET A 1 8.14 -39.24 -5.94
CA MET A 1 9.28 -39.77 -5.16
C MET A 1 9.70 -38.72 -4.13
N THR A 2 9.32 -38.88 -2.85
CA THR A 2 9.72 -37.97 -1.78
C THR A 2 11.20 -38.21 -1.44
N ALA A 3 12.07 -37.30 -1.87
CA ALA A 3 13.50 -37.36 -1.56
C ALA A 3 13.71 -37.39 -0.03
N THR A 4 14.25 -38.50 0.47
CA THR A 4 14.56 -38.70 1.88
C THR A 4 15.58 -37.64 2.31
N LYS A 5 15.18 -36.72 3.19
CA LYS A 5 16.02 -35.61 3.65
C LYS A 5 17.37 -36.16 4.15
N PRO A 6 18.52 -35.69 3.60
CA PRO A 6 19.83 -36.22 3.97
C PRO A 6 20.06 -36.15 5.47
N LEU A 7 20.76 -37.15 6.01
CA LEU A 7 21.09 -37.20 7.43
C LEU A 7 22.04 -36.05 7.80
N ALA A 8 21.72 -35.32 8.86
CA ALA A 8 22.55 -34.23 9.35
C ALA A 8 23.98 -34.70 9.66
N PRO A 9 25.03 -33.88 9.46
CA PRO A 9 26.41 -34.29 9.69
C PRO A 9 26.68 -34.64 11.17
N HIS A 10 27.68 -35.48 11.40
CA HIS A 10 28.20 -35.77 12.74
C HIS A 10 28.68 -34.49 13.44
N GLY A 11 28.70 -34.49 14.78
CA GLY A 11 29.06 -33.29 15.54
C GLY A 11 27.93 -32.26 15.68
N THR A 12 26.72 -32.56 15.18
CA THR A 12 25.55 -31.69 15.32
C THR A 12 24.48 -32.29 16.24
N ARG A 13 23.73 -31.42 16.92
CA ARG A 13 22.56 -31.84 17.70
C ARG A 13 21.45 -32.46 16.82
N ALA A 14 21.35 -32.06 15.55
CA ALA A 14 20.38 -32.63 14.62
C ALA A 14 20.65 -34.13 14.37
N ARG A 15 21.92 -34.53 14.27
CA ARG A 15 22.32 -35.94 14.12
C ARG A 15 22.09 -36.74 15.40
N TYR A 16 22.32 -36.15 16.58
CA TYR A 16 21.93 -36.75 17.87
C TYR A 16 20.42 -37.01 17.96
N ARG A 17 19.59 -36.03 17.55
CA ARG A 17 18.11 -36.17 17.57
C ARG A 17 17.58 -37.22 16.59
N ARG A 18 18.34 -37.56 15.55
CA ARG A 18 18.03 -38.67 14.63
C ARG A 18 18.56 -40.03 15.11
N GLY A 19 19.00 -40.14 16.37
CA GLY A 19 19.37 -41.41 17.00
C GLY A 19 20.88 -41.68 17.12
N CYS A 20 21.75 -40.82 16.57
CA CYS A 20 23.19 -41.04 16.69
C CYS A 20 23.69 -40.81 18.13
N ARG A 21 24.46 -41.77 18.67
CA ARG A 21 25.03 -41.72 20.03
C ARG A 21 26.56 -41.62 20.08
N LYS A 22 27.24 -41.35 18.96
CA LYS A 22 28.70 -41.11 18.97
C LYS A 22 29.04 -39.88 19.82
N GLU A 23 30.25 -39.85 20.40
CA GLU A 23 30.70 -38.80 21.32
C GLU A 23 30.60 -37.39 20.72
N CYS A 24 30.94 -37.22 19.44
CA CYS A 24 30.80 -35.93 18.76
C CYS A 24 29.36 -35.39 18.76
N CYS A 25 28.35 -36.28 18.65
CA CYS A 25 26.93 -35.93 18.68
C CYS A 25 26.42 -35.72 20.12
N LEU A 26 26.91 -36.51 21.09
CA LEU A 26 26.63 -36.33 22.52
C LEU A 26 27.18 -35.00 23.03
N ALA A 27 28.43 -34.66 22.70
CA ALA A 27 29.06 -33.39 23.01
C ALA A 27 28.30 -32.21 22.41
N ALA A 28 27.77 -32.34 21.19
CA ALA A 28 26.93 -31.31 20.57
C ALA A 28 25.60 -31.10 21.31
N ASP A 29 24.96 -32.17 21.78
CA ASP A 29 23.75 -32.05 22.61
C ASP A 29 24.05 -31.49 24.00
N ARG A 30 25.17 -31.89 24.65
CA ARG A 30 25.64 -31.29 25.91
C ARG A 30 25.88 -29.79 25.78
N ARG A 31 26.59 -29.35 24.73
CA ARG A 31 26.80 -27.92 24.42
C ARG A 31 25.48 -27.17 24.26
N ASP A 32 24.51 -27.76 23.55
CA ASP A 32 23.21 -27.14 23.35
C ASP A 32 22.35 -27.10 24.63
N ARG A 33 22.41 -28.13 25.49
CA ARG A 33 21.75 -28.11 26.82
C ARG A 33 22.37 -27.04 27.73
N LYS A 34 23.70 -26.95 27.77
CA LYS A 34 24.41 -25.89 28.52
C LYS A 34 24.00 -24.51 28.01
N ARG A 35 23.98 -24.30 26.70
CA ARG A 35 23.49 -23.07 26.06
C ARG A 35 22.05 -22.74 26.45
N ARG A 36 21.14 -23.72 26.44
CA ARG A 36 19.74 -23.51 26.84
C ARG A 36 19.56 -23.24 28.34
N LYS A 37 20.42 -23.78 29.20
CA LYS A 37 20.45 -23.44 30.64
C LYS A 37 20.93 -22.01 30.89
N LEU A 38 21.97 -21.56 30.18
CA LEU A 38 22.55 -20.23 30.34
C LEU A 38 21.67 -19.11 29.76
N TYR A 39 21.16 -19.28 28.54
CA TYR A 39 20.48 -18.20 27.80
C TYR A 39 18.96 -18.37 27.72
N GLY A 40 18.40 -19.45 28.28
CA GLY A 40 16.96 -19.75 28.17
C GLY A 40 16.48 -20.04 26.74
N SER A 41 15.21 -19.75 26.47
CA SER A 41 14.61 -19.86 25.13
C SER A 41 14.95 -18.65 24.27
N LEU A 42 15.62 -18.87 23.13
CA LEU A 42 15.84 -17.83 22.11
C LEU A 42 14.56 -17.47 21.31
N LYS A 43 13.41 -18.04 21.68
CA LYS A 43 12.12 -17.64 21.14
C LYS A 43 11.50 -16.58 22.04
N THR A 44 11.21 -15.43 21.45
CA THR A 44 10.45 -14.35 22.08
C THR A 44 8.99 -14.41 21.66
N GLN A 45 8.12 -13.80 22.47
CA GLN A 45 6.72 -13.63 22.13
C GLN A 45 6.58 -12.65 20.94
N PRO A 46 5.84 -13.01 19.88
CA PRO A 46 5.64 -12.15 18.72
C PRO A 46 4.93 -10.85 19.03
N ASP A 47 4.16 -10.79 20.12
CA ASP A 47 3.36 -9.63 20.54
C ASP A 47 4.20 -8.35 20.63
N THR A 48 5.50 -8.48 20.93
CA THR A 48 6.44 -7.35 20.98
C THR A 48 6.77 -6.72 19.62
N ILE A 49 6.44 -7.40 18.51
CA ILE A 49 6.82 -7.01 17.13
C ILE A 49 5.58 -6.64 16.31
N ILE A 50 4.40 -7.12 16.73
CA ILE A 50 3.13 -6.85 16.04
C ILE A 50 2.81 -5.36 15.95
N PRO A 51 2.95 -4.53 17.00
CA PRO A 51 2.70 -3.09 16.91
C PRO A 51 3.57 -2.43 15.85
N HIS A 52 4.88 -2.73 15.85
CA HIS A 52 5.81 -2.20 14.86
C HIS A 52 5.49 -2.69 13.44
N LEU A 53 5.16 -3.98 13.27
CA LEU A 53 4.71 -4.49 11.98
C LEU A 53 3.44 -3.77 11.49
N ARG A 54 2.49 -3.46 12.37
CA ARG A 54 1.30 -2.70 12.03
C ARG A 54 1.65 -1.26 11.64
N GLU A 55 2.49 -0.58 12.41
CA GLU A 55 2.99 0.77 12.08
C GLU A 55 3.63 0.82 10.69
N LEU A 56 4.33 -0.23 10.26
CA LEU A 56 4.91 -0.31 8.91
C LEU A 56 3.89 -0.60 7.82
N LEU A 57 2.85 -1.37 8.11
CA LEU A 57 1.80 -1.70 7.14
C LEU A 57 0.84 -0.52 6.96
N ASP A 58 0.43 0.09 8.05
CA ASP A 58 -0.19 1.43 8.07
C ASP A 58 0.78 2.42 7.39
N GLY A 59 2.06 2.17 7.64
CA GLY A 59 3.29 2.63 7.01
C GLY A 59 3.44 2.37 5.49
N GLY A 60 2.45 1.76 4.83
CA GLY A 60 2.45 1.52 3.40
C GLY A 60 3.47 0.49 2.91
N ALA A 61 4.26 -0.08 3.81
CA ALA A 61 5.03 -1.26 3.50
C ALA A 61 4.05 -2.40 3.22
N SER A 62 4.37 -3.23 2.23
CA SER A 62 3.64 -4.46 2.02
C SER A 62 4.25 -5.57 2.87
N VAL A 63 3.46 -6.56 3.27
CA VAL A 63 3.98 -7.77 3.95
C VAL A 63 5.11 -8.41 3.14
N LYS A 64 5.03 -8.33 1.80
CA LYS A 64 6.06 -8.85 0.89
C LYS A 64 7.37 -8.06 0.97
N SER A 65 7.32 -6.73 1.04
CA SER A 65 8.52 -5.89 1.12
C SER A 65 9.20 -6.02 2.47
N VAL A 66 8.44 -6.00 3.58
CA VAL A 66 8.98 -6.24 4.93
C VAL A 66 9.65 -7.61 5.02
N ALA A 67 8.99 -8.66 4.49
CA ALA A 67 9.55 -10.01 4.49
C ALA A 67 10.86 -10.11 3.69
N LYS A 68 10.89 -9.47 2.51
CA LYS A 68 12.08 -9.41 1.64
C LYS A 68 13.23 -8.70 2.35
N ALA A 69 12.99 -7.52 2.90
CA ALA A 69 13.99 -6.74 3.60
C ALA A 69 14.50 -7.48 4.86
N ALA A 70 13.63 -8.18 5.58
CA ALA A 70 14.00 -8.98 6.75
C ALA A 70 14.70 -10.31 6.40
N GLY A 71 14.77 -10.68 5.12
CA GLY A 71 15.30 -11.96 4.66
C GLY A 71 14.51 -13.15 5.21
N CYS A 72 13.18 -13.03 5.31
CA CYS A 72 12.30 -14.07 5.83
C CYS A 72 11.15 -14.37 4.86
N ASP A 73 10.50 -15.52 5.05
CA ASP A 73 9.38 -15.92 4.20
C ASP A 73 8.12 -15.08 4.49
N ARG A 74 7.40 -14.67 3.44
CA ARG A 74 6.16 -13.87 3.55
C ARG A 74 5.14 -14.50 4.49
N THR A 75 4.99 -15.82 4.46
CA THR A 75 4.05 -16.53 5.33
C THR A 75 4.47 -16.46 6.80
N THR A 76 5.76 -16.25 7.08
CA THR A 76 6.25 -16.04 8.46
C THR A 76 5.72 -14.72 9.01
N VAL A 77 5.86 -13.62 8.26
CA VAL A 77 5.34 -12.30 8.67
C VAL A 77 3.82 -12.33 8.80
N GLN A 78 3.12 -12.95 7.84
CA GLN A 78 1.66 -13.06 7.89
C GLN A 78 1.15 -13.88 9.08
N ARG A 79 1.84 -14.99 9.43
CA ARG A 79 1.50 -15.79 10.61
C ARG A 79 1.77 -15.07 11.93
N ILE A 80 2.75 -14.16 11.97
CA ILE A 80 3.02 -13.30 13.12
C ILE A 80 1.90 -12.28 13.29
N LEU A 81 1.52 -11.57 12.21
CA LEU A 81 0.43 -10.59 12.21
C LEU A 81 -0.91 -11.20 12.62
N ASN A 82 -1.20 -12.41 12.13
CA ASN A 82 -2.45 -13.12 12.44
C ASN A 82 -2.44 -13.78 13.84
N GLY A 83 -1.39 -13.60 14.65
CA GLY A 83 -1.27 -14.20 15.99
C GLY A 83 -1.11 -15.73 16.02
N THR A 84 -1.06 -16.40 14.86
CA THR A 84 -0.98 -17.87 14.76
C THR A 84 0.37 -18.44 15.22
N ARG A 85 1.42 -17.63 15.26
CA ARG A 85 2.74 -18.01 15.78
C ARG A 85 2.80 -17.71 17.27
N LYS A 86 2.97 -18.73 18.12
CA LYS A 86 3.21 -18.58 19.58
C LYS A 86 4.66 -18.27 19.98
N GLY A 87 5.52 -17.96 19.01
CA GLY A 87 6.95 -17.76 19.27
C GLY A 87 7.77 -17.53 18.01
N VAL A 88 8.61 -16.49 18.06
CA VAL A 88 9.51 -16.06 16.98
C VAL A 88 10.95 -16.12 17.50
N TRP A 89 11.90 -16.52 16.67
CA TRP A 89 13.31 -16.47 17.05
C TRP A 89 13.78 -15.03 17.20
N GLN A 90 14.60 -14.73 18.21
CA GLN A 90 15.20 -13.40 18.41
C GLN A 90 15.87 -12.88 17.14
N SER A 91 16.66 -13.71 16.45
CA SER A 91 17.29 -13.35 15.18
C SER A 91 16.30 -13.04 14.04
N THR A 92 15.09 -13.59 14.07
CA THR A 92 14.04 -13.21 13.11
C THR A 92 13.37 -11.91 13.54
N ARG A 93 13.14 -11.73 14.85
CA ARG A 93 12.64 -10.47 15.41
C ARG A 93 13.53 -9.31 15.04
N ASP A 94 14.83 -9.41 15.32
CA ASP A 94 15.77 -8.32 15.16
C ASP A 94 15.94 -7.95 13.67
N ARG A 95 15.93 -8.95 12.77
CA ARG A 95 15.93 -8.70 11.33
C ARG A 95 14.64 -8.03 10.85
N ILE A 96 13.48 -8.41 11.38
CA ILE A 96 12.20 -7.76 11.04
C ILE A 96 12.23 -6.29 11.48
N LEU A 97 12.68 -6.02 12.71
CA LEU A 97 12.81 -4.65 13.23
C LEU A 97 13.80 -3.82 12.39
N ALA A 98 14.98 -4.35 12.07
CA ALA A 98 15.98 -3.60 11.30
C ALA A 98 15.57 -3.34 9.84
N ALA A 99 14.92 -4.31 9.21
CA ALA A 99 14.49 -4.23 7.81
C ALA A 99 13.31 -3.29 7.58
N ALA A 100 12.41 -3.27 8.56
CA ALA A 100 11.27 -2.40 8.63
C ALA A 100 11.65 -0.91 8.59
N ASP A 101 12.60 -0.52 9.44
CA ASP A 101 13.08 0.86 9.53
C ASP A 101 13.74 1.32 8.23
N ALA A 102 14.49 0.44 7.56
CA ALA A 102 15.11 0.74 6.26
C ALA A 102 14.06 1.05 5.17
N GLU A 103 12.93 0.34 5.15
CA GLU A 103 11.92 0.51 4.13
C GLU A 103 11.12 1.82 4.29
N LEU A 104 10.95 2.32 5.52
CA LEU A 104 10.38 3.65 5.77
C LEU A 104 11.27 4.81 5.28
N THR A 105 12.57 4.56 5.10
CA THR A 105 13.52 5.54 4.55
C THR A 105 13.62 5.53 3.02
N ALA A 106 13.09 4.49 2.36
CA ALA A 106 13.12 4.37 0.91
C ALA A 106 12.25 5.44 0.24
N ASN A 107 12.69 5.93 -0.93
CA ASN A 107 11.88 6.81 -1.76
C ASN A 107 10.94 5.99 -2.65
N ILE A 108 9.66 6.37 -2.66
CA ILE A 108 8.60 5.78 -3.48
C ILE A 108 7.93 6.85 -4.35
N PRO A 109 7.18 6.46 -5.40
CA PRO A 109 6.44 7.41 -6.22
C PRO A 109 5.45 8.25 -5.41
N ALA A 110 5.47 9.56 -5.63
CA ALA A 110 4.62 10.52 -4.90
C ALA A 110 3.17 10.57 -5.41
N LEU A 111 2.84 9.82 -6.46
CA LEU A 111 1.56 9.92 -7.17
C LEU A 111 0.35 9.70 -6.27
N CYS A 112 0.35 8.61 -5.49
CA CYS A 112 -0.76 8.28 -4.60
C CYS A 112 -0.95 9.37 -3.53
N ALA A 113 0.13 9.76 -2.84
CA ALA A 113 0.11 10.83 -1.86
C ALA A 113 -0.36 12.18 -2.45
N THR A 114 0.07 12.50 -3.68
CA THR A 114 -0.37 13.69 -4.42
C THR A 114 -1.87 13.66 -4.66
N ARG A 115 -2.41 12.52 -5.11
CA ARG A 115 -3.86 12.35 -5.33
C ARG A 115 -4.65 12.47 -4.03
N GLN A 116 -4.17 11.86 -2.94
CA GLN A 116 -4.78 11.96 -1.61
C GLN A 116 -4.84 13.41 -1.11
N VAL A 117 -3.73 14.15 -1.15
CA VAL A 117 -3.70 15.57 -0.73
C VAL A 117 -4.67 16.40 -1.56
N ARG A 118 -4.67 16.22 -2.89
CA ARG A 118 -5.58 16.94 -3.80
C ARG A 118 -7.05 16.62 -3.52
N ALA A 119 -7.35 15.35 -3.24
CA ALA A 119 -8.69 14.92 -2.90
C ALA A 119 -9.19 15.54 -1.59
N LEU A 120 -8.36 15.62 -0.55
CA LEU A 120 -8.71 16.32 0.69
C LEU A 120 -8.98 17.81 0.46
N ILE A 121 -8.19 18.47 -0.40
CA ILE A 121 -8.43 19.87 -0.78
C ILE A 121 -9.76 20.01 -1.52
N ALA A 122 -10.10 19.07 -2.40
CA ALA A 122 -11.40 19.01 -3.08
C ALA A 122 -12.57 18.78 -2.11
N ALA A 123 -12.35 18.02 -1.03
CA ALA A 123 -13.26 17.87 0.10
C ALA A 123 -13.25 19.08 1.08
N LYS A 124 -12.79 20.26 0.63
CA LYS A 124 -12.77 21.52 1.40
C LYS A 124 -11.85 21.54 2.62
N HIS A 125 -10.92 20.59 2.76
CA HIS A 125 -9.89 20.68 3.80
C HIS A 125 -8.80 21.68 3.38
N PRO A 126 -8.49 22.72 4.19
CA PRO A 126 -7.37 23.61 3.90
C PRO A 126 -6.04 22.89 4.09
N LEU A 127 -5.00 23.31 3.35
CA LEU A 127 -3.64 22.79 3.51
C LEU A 127 -3.18 22.86 4.97
N SER A 128 -3.57 23.89 5.71
CA SER A 128 -3.27 24.03 7.14
C SER A 128 -3.83 22.88 7.99
N ALA A 129 -5.03 22.39 7.69
CA ALA A 129 -5.62 21.25 8.40
C ALA A 129 -4.87 19.95 8.08
N ILE A 130 -4.52 19.75 6.81
CA ILE A 130 -3.74 18.59 6.37
C ILE A 130 -2.35 18.59 7.02
N ILE A 131 -1.69 19.76 7.09
CA ILE A 131 -0.39 19.95 7.76
C ILE A 131 -0.50 19.64 9.25
N ALA A 132 -1.50 20.23 9.93
CA ALA A 132 -1.71 20.03 11.37
C ALA A 132 -1.97 18.55 11.71
N ALA A 133 -2.77 17.86 10.89
CA ALA A 133 -3.08 16.44 11.10
C ALA A 133 -1.91 15.52 10.75
N SER A 134 -1.09 15.86 9.76
CA SER A 134 0.02 15.01 9.30
C SER A 134 1.33 15.23 10.07
N GLY A 135 1.50 16.38 10.72
CA GLY A 135 2.79 16.80 11.30
C GLY A 135 3.90 17.04 10.28
N LEU A 136 3.58 17.08 8.98
CA LEU A 136 4.54 17.28 7.90
C LEU A 136 4.85 18.77 7.69
N ASP A 137 6.00 19.04 7.09
CA ASP A 137 6.38 20.39 6.70
C ASP A 137 5.41 21.01 5.67
N ARG A 138 5.14 22.30 5.81
CA ARG A 138 4.23 23.05 4.93
C ARG A 138 4.71 23.05 3.47
N SER A 139 6.00 23.25 3.24
CA SER A 139 6.56 23.29 1.89
C SER A 139 6.35 21.95 1.21
N LEU A 140 6.63 20.85 1.91
CA LEU A 140 6.44 19.49 1.40
C LEU A 140 4.99 19.22 0.97
N VAL A 141 4.00 19.52 1.83
CA VAL A 141 2.58 19.27 1.51
C VAL A 141 2.13 20.16 0.34
N SER A 142 2.61 21.40 0.27
CA SER A 142 2.34 22.32 -0.84
C SER A 142 2.94 21.82 -2.15
N GLU A 143 4.18 21.34 -2.16
CA GLU A 143 4.84 20.77 -3.34
C GLU A 143 4.14 19.53 -3.86
N LEU A 144 3.68 18.65 -2.96
CA LEU A 144 2.87 17.48 -3.31
C LEU A 144 1.54 17.90 -3.95
N ALA A 145 0.80 18.83 -3.35
CA ALA A 145 -0.45 19.33 -3.93
C ALA A 145 -0.23 19.91 -5.35
N ASN A 146 0.89 20.60 -5.56
CA ASN A 146 1.26 21.15 -6.86
C ASN A 146 1.86 20.12 -7.83
N GLY A 147 2.09 18.87 -7.40
CA GLY A 147 2.69 17.82 -8.23
C GLY A 147 4.16 18.07 -8.58
N ARG A 148 4.89 18.86 -7.77
CA ARG A 148 6.31 19.19 -8.01
C ARG A 148 7.27 18.10 -7.54
N ARG A 149 6.76 17.08 -6.83
CA ARG A 149 7.52 15.95 -6.31
C ARG A 149 7.13 14.69 -7.07
N ASN A 150 8.12 14.02 -7.66
CA ASN A 150 7.91 12.73 -8.32
C ASN A 150 8.13 11.56 -7.36
N SER A 151 8.92 11.76 -6.30
CA SER A 151 9.18 10.77 -5.25
C SER A 151 9.19 11.41 -3.87
N ILE A 152 8.84 10.60 -2.86
CA ILE A 152 8.82 10.96 -1.44
C ILE A 152 9.30 9.78 -0.61
N ARG A 153 9.72 10.01 0.63
CA ARG A 153 10.00 8.92 1.57
C ARG A 153 8.73 8.12 1.83
N ALA A 154 8.88 6.81 2.02
CA ALA A 154 7.77 5.94 2.38
C ALA A 154 7.05 6.46 3.64
N SER A 155 7.79 6.85 4.68
CA SER A 155 7.21 7.49 5.89
C SER A 155 6.35 8.73 5.62
N THR A 156 6.64 9.51 4.58
CA THR A 156 5.81 10.66 4.18
C THR A 156 4.49 10.22 3.56
N ALA A 157 4.52 9.21 2.69
CA ALA A 157 3.31 8.67 2.07
C ALA A 157 2.33 8.12 3.11
N VAL A 158 2.85 7.65 4.24
CA VAL A 158 2.12 7.10 5.39
C VAL A 158 1.37 8.18 6.13
N ALA A 159 2.09 9.22 6.54
CA ALA A 159 1.49 10.34 7.23
C ALA A 159 0.31 10.90 6.40
N ILE A 160 0.48 10.96 5.08
CA ILE A 160 -0.59 11.39 4.17
C ILE A 160 -1.73 10.37 4.08
N ARG A 161 -1.45 9.07 3.99
CA ARG A 161 -2.50 8.04 4.00
C ARG A 161 -3.32 8.07 5.28
N ASN A 162 -2.67 8.23 6.43
CA ASN A 162 -3.34 8.30 7.73
C ASN A 162 -4.27 9.52 7.80
N VAL A 163 -3.78 10.70 7.40
CA VAL A 163 -4.62 11.90 7.31
C VAL A 163 -5.74 11.75 6.31
N TYR A 164 -5.49 11.08 5.18
CA TYR A 164 -6.53 10.78 4.20
C TYR A 164 -7.65 9.94 4.82
N GLY A 165 -7.32 8.84 5.50
CA GLY A 165 -8.32 8.00 6.16
C GLY A 165 -9.06 8.69 7.33
N GLN A 166 -8.46 9.69 7.97
CA GLN A 166 -9.12 10.48 9.01
C GLN A 166 -10.11 11.50 8.44
N LEU A 167 -9.78 12.10 7.30
CA LEU A 167 -10.49 13.27 6.80
C LEU A 167 -11.40 12.97 5.59
N SER A 168 -11.22 11.84 4.89
CA SER A 168 -11.94 11.51 3.65
C SER A 168 -13.45 11.49 3.81
N ASP A 169 -13.93 11.07 4.98
CA ASP A 169 -15.36 10.87 5.25
C ASP A 169 -16.05 12.16 5.76
N SER A 170 -15.30 13.26 5.86
CA SER A 170 -15.76 14.54 6.37
C SER A 170 -15.52 15.67 5.35
N VAL A 171 -16.41 16.65 5.36
CA VAL A 171 -16.28 17.85 4.52
C VAL A 171 -15.67 18.98 5.34
N GLY A 172 -14.55 19.53 4.87
CA GLY A 172 -13.92 20.69 5.50
C GLY A 172 -14.68 22.00 5.26
N ALA A 173 -14.24 23.08 5.91
CA ALA A 173 -14.92 24.38 5.88
C ALA A 173 -14.35 25.39 4.85
N SER A 174 -13.31 25.03 4.08
CA SER A 174 -12.61 25.98 3.21
C SER A 174 -13.18 26.04 1.79
N SER A 175 -14.03 27.05 1.52
CA SER A 175 -14.50 27.36 0.16
C SER A 175 -13.34 27.70 -0.78
N ARG A 176 -12.26 28.31 -0.27
CA ARG A 176 -11.05 28.59 -1.07
C ARG A 176 -10.36 27.31 -1.56
N SER A 177 -10.34 26.26 -0.74
CA SER A 177 -9.81 24.95 -1.12
C SER A 177 -10.65 24.31 -2.21
N ALA A 178 -11.98 24.31 -2.06
CA ALA A 178 -12.88 23.80 -3.10
C ALA A 178 -12.72 24.56 -4.42
N ASN A 179 -12.73 25.90 -4.38
CA ASN A 179 -12.58 26.71 -5.60
C ASN A 179 -11.25 26.43 -6.32
N ARG A 180 -10.18 26.21 -5.55
CA ARG A 180 -8.89 25.77 -6.11
C ARG A 180 -9.03 24.40 -6.75
N ALA A 181 -9.57 23.41 -6.04
CA ALA A 181 -9.74 22.06 -6.57
C ALA A 181 -10.58 22.04 -7.87
N THR A 182 -11.66 22.81 -7.93
CA THR A 182 -12.48 22.94 -9.14
C THR A 182 -11.67 23.52 -10.30
N ARG A 183 -10.92 24.60 -10.08
CA ARG A 183 -10.08 25.20 -11.13
C ARG A 183 -8.99 24.25 -11.63
N GLU A 184 -8.37 23.50 -10.73
CA GLU A 184 -7.30 22.55 -11.06
C GLU A 184 -7.83 21.16 -11.51
N GLY A 185 -9.15 20.95 -11.52
CA GLY A 185 -9.78 19.68 -11.87
C GLY A 185 -9.48 18.53 -10.89
N TRP A 186 -9.27 18.83 -9.61
CA TRP A 186 -8.97 17.81 -8.60
C TRP A 186 -10.23 17.12 -8.10
N ALA A 187 -10.22 15.80 -8.12
CA ALA A 187 -11.36 14.98 -7.73
C ALA A 187 -11.45 14.78 -6.21
N PRO A 188 -12.66 14.85 -5.61
CA PRO A 188 -12.88 14.59 -4.18
C PRO A 188 -12.68 13.11 -3.83
N PRO A 189 -12.60 12.75 -2.53
CA PRO A 189 -12.40 11.37 -2.06
C PRO A 189 -13.40 10.38 -2.66
N ALA A 190 -14.69 10.72 -2.68
CA ALA A 190 -15.75 9.86 -3.22
C ALA A 190 -15.55 9.48 -4.69
N ALA A 191 -14.88 10.32 -5.49
CA ALA A 191 -14.59 10.02 -6.89
C ALA A 191 -13.44 9.01 -7.06
N TRP A 192 -12.78 8.62 -5.97
CA TRP A 192 -11.72 7.62 -5.94
C TRP A 192 -12.14 6.34 -5.21
N ASP A 193 -13.38 6.26 -4.73
CA ASP A 193 -13.87 5.08 -4.02
C ASP A 193 -13.79 3.84 -4.93
N GLY A 194 -13.14 2.79 -4.43
CA GLY A 194 -12.90 1.56 -5.20
C GLY A 194 -11.83 1.67 -6.30
N ILE A 195 -11.13 2.80 -6.42
CA ILE A 195 -10.09 3.05 -7.45
C ILE A 195 -8.69 3.09 -6.80
N ASP A 196 -7.74 2.35 -7.38
CA ASP A 196 -6.35 2.37 -6.92
C ASP A 196 -5.63 3.68 -7.31
N MET A 197 -5.51 4.60 -6.35
CA MET A 197 -4.80 5.87 -6.54
C MET A 197 -3.30 5.71 -6.84
N SER A 198 -2.70 4.53 -6.65
CA SER A 198 -1.29 4.29 -6.97
C SER A 198 -1.06 3.93 -8.44
N ASP A 199 -2.09 3.45 -9.15
CA ASP A 199 -2.00 3.13 -10.58
C ASP A 199 -1.89 4.41 -11.42
N PRO A 200 -0.81 4.62 -12.20
CA PRO A 200 -0.67 5.75 -13.11
C PRO A 200 -1.83 5.89 -14.11
N LYS A 201 -2.46 4.78 -14.48
CA LYS A 201 -3.58 4.74 -15.44
C LYS A 201 -4.94 4.90 -14.77
N ALA A 202 -5.02 4.92 -13.45
CA ALA A 202 -6.29 5.15 -12.75
C ALA A 202 -6.79 6.58 -12.98
N PHE A 203 -8.10 6.70 -13.21
CA PHE A 203 -8.81 7.96 -13.32
C PHE A 203 -9.95 8.00 -12.30
N PRO A 204 -10.21 9.16 -11.70
CA PRO A 204 -11.35 9.30 -10.78
C PRO A 204 -12.67 9.27 -11.55
N ASP A 205 -13.68 8.70 -10.92
CA ASP A 205 -15.05 8.70 -11.42
C ASP A 205 -15.83 9.88 -10.82
N PHE A 206 -15.92 10.97 -11.60
CA PHE A 206 -16.65 12.17 -11.19
C PHE A 206 -18.17 12.01 -11.28
N THR A 207 -18.67 11.05 -12.05
CA THR A 207 -20.09 10.99 -12.45
C THR A 207 -20.79 9.70 -12.07
N GLY A 208 -20.08 8.71 -11.52
CA GLY A 208 -20.57 7.33 -11.34
C GLY A 208 -20.67 6.53 -12.65
N HIS A 209 -20.20 7.12 -13.75
CA HIS A 209 -20.41 6.65 -15.13
C HIS A 209 -19.23 7.01 -16.04
N CYS A 210 -18.09 7.45 -15.46
CA CYS A 210 -16.94 7.83 -16.26
C CYS A 210 -16.44 6.65 -17.12
N GLY A 211 -16.03 6.92 -18.36
CA GLY A 211 -15.69 5.87 -19.34
C GLY A 211 -16.87 5.38 -20.19
N SER A 212 -18.02 6.06 -20.11
CA SER A 212 -19.17 5.80 -20.98
C SER A 212 -19.61 7.07 -21.72
N THR A 213 -20.37 6.89 -22.80
CA THR A 213 -21.06 8.00 -23.49
C THR A 213 -21.98 8.77 -22.54
N SER A 214 -22.66 8.09 -21.60
CA SER A 214 -23.47 8.73 -20.57
C SER A 214 -22.63 9.65 -19.68
N GLY A 215 -21.46 9.18 -19.22
CA GLY A 215 -20.52 9.98 -18.45
C GLY A 215 -20.06 11.23 -19.20
N TYR A 216 -19.78 11.11 -20.51
CA TYR A 216 -19.42 12.26 -21.36
C TYR A 216 -20.49 13.38 -21.33
N TRP A 217 -21.77 13.01 -21.48
CA TRP A 217 -22.86 13.98 -21.44
C TRP A 217 -23.11 14.55 -20.04
N ILE A 218 -22.88 13.78 -18.97
CA ILE A 218 -22.96 14.29 -17.60
C ILE A 218 -21.89 15.35 -17.34
N HIS A 219 -20.65 15.12 -17.76
CA HIS A 219 -19.59 16.13 -17.66
C HIS A 219 -19.98 17.43 -18.36
N ARG A 220 -20.47 17.33 -19.60
CA ARG A 220 -20.84 18.49 -20.41
C ARG A 220 -22.03 19.26 -19.83
N SER A 221 -23.08 18.56 -19.42
CA SER A 221 -24.30 19.17 -18.87
C SER A 221 -24.07 19.82 -17.50
N ARG A 222 -23.20 19.25 -16.66
CA ARG A 222 -22.88 19.76 -15.32
C ARG A 222 -21.67 20.69 -15.27
N GLY A 223 -21.02 20.96 -16.39
CA GLY A 223 -19.82 21.79 -16.44
C GLY A 223 -18.62 21.21 -15.68
N ILE A 224 -18.59 19.89 -15.49
CA ILE A 224 -17.49 19.19 -14.82
C ILE A 224 -16.37 18.96 -15.84
N PRO A 225 -15.09 19.25 -15.54
CA PRO A 225 -13.98 18.95 -16.44
C PRO A 225 -14.03 17.50 -16.93
N GLN A 226 -14.05 17.31 -18.25
CA GLN A 226 -14.18 15.99 -18.87
C GLN A 226 -12.92 15.16 -18.60
N CYS A 227 -13.09 13.90 -18.18
CA CYS A 227 -11.98 12.96 -18.06
C CYS A 227 -11.67 12.29 -19.42
N GLN A 228 -10.44 11.78 -19.56
CA GLN A 228 -10.00 11.12 -20.80
C GLN A 228 -10.85 9.88 -21.15
N PRO A 229 -11.20 8.99 -20.20
CA PRO A 229 -12.05 7.83 -20.51
C PRO A 229 -13.41 8.21 -21.12
N CYS A 230 -14.04 9.30 -20.68
CA CYS A 230 -15.29 9.79 -21.27
C CYS A 230 -15.10 10.33 -22.69
N ARG A 231 -13.97 11.00 -22.97
CA ARG A 231 -13.65 11.46 -24.32
C ARG A 231 -13.43 10.28 -25.27
N ASP A 232 -12.70 9.27 -24.81
CA ASP A 232 -12.40 8.07 -25.59
C ASP A 232 -13.70 7.31 -25.91
N ALA A 233 -14.54 7.08 -24.91
CA ALA A 233 -15.84 6.41 -25.09
C ALA A 233 -16.76 7.13 -26.09
N GLU A 234 -16.83 8.47 -26.03
CA GLU A 234 -17.63 9.24 -26.99
C GLU A 234 -16.99 9.25 -28.39
N SER A 235 -15.66 9.25 -28.49
CA SER A 235 -14.95 9.12 -29.76
C SER A 235 -15.23 7.78 -30.42
N GLU A 236 -15.14 6.68 -29.66
CA GLU A 236 -15.46 5.33 -30.12
C GLU A 236 -16.92 5.20 -30.56
N ALA A 237 -17.87 5.69 -29.76
CA ALA A 237 -19.29 5.70 -30.12
C ALA A 237 -19.56 6.53 -31.38
N ASN A 238 -18.86 7.65 -31.58
CA ASN A 238 -18.96 8.45 -32.80
C ASN A 238 -18.39 7.71 -34.03
N ALA A 239 -17.25 7.03 -33.88
CA ALA A 239 -16.69 6.21 -34.94
C ALA A 239 -17.64 5.09 -35.35
N GLU A 240 -18.26 4.40 -34.37
CA GLU A 240 -19.25 3.36 -34.62
C GLU A 240 -20.50 3.90 -35.33
N ARG A 241 -21.04 5.05 -34.88
CA ARG A 241 -22.18 5.72 -35.55
C ARG A 241 -21.85 6.10 -36.99
N ARG A 242 -20.63 6.57 -37.26
CA ARG A 242 -20.16 6.88 -38.62
C ARG A 242 -20.07 5.62 -39.48
N ALA A 243 -19.50 4.54 -38.95
CA ALA A 243 -19.41 3.25 -39.65
C ALA A 243 -20.80 2.69 -39.99
N LYS A 244 -21.76 2.71 -39.05
CA LYS A 244 -23.15 2.27 -39.29
C LYS A 244 -23.87 3.11 -40.35
N ARG A 245 -23.66 4.43 -40.34
CA ARG A 245 -24.20 5.34 -41.37
C ARG A 245 -23.60 5.05 -42.74
N ALA A 246 -22.28 4.82 -42.83
CA ALA A 246 -21.60 4.45 -44.07
C ALA A 246 -22.08 3.09 -44.62
N ALA A 247 -22.42 2.15 -43.73
CA ALA A 247 -22.97 0.84 -44.08
C ALA A 247 -24.47 0.85 -44.45
N GLY A 248 -25.14 2.00 -44.47
CA GLY A 248 -26.54 2.12 -44.92
C GLY A 248 -27.60 1.54 -43.98
N VAL A 249 -27.25 1.17 -42.73
CA VAL A 249 -28.20 0.60 -41.77
C VAL A 249 -29.08 1.72 -41.20
N ARG A 250 -30.24 1.97 -41.82
CA ARG A 250 -31.32 2.79 -41.22
C ARG A 250 -31.92 2.03 -40.04
N ARG A 251 -32.16 2.71 -38.91
CA ARG A 251 -32.96 2.16 -37.80
C ARG A 251 -34.29 1.67 -38.35
N VAL A 252 -34.58 0.37 -38.21
CA VAL A 252 -35.94 -0.14 -38.34
C VAL A 252 -36.68 0.32 -37.09
N SER A 253 -37.53 1.34 -37.24
CA SER A 253 -38.47 1.74 -36.19
C SER A 253 -39.53 0.65 -36.08
N ALA A 254 -39.67 0.05 -34.89
CA ALA A 254 -40.85 -0.71 -34.51
C ALA A 254 -41.93 0.24 -34.01
#